data_AF-A0A957JZ62-F1
#
_entry.id   AF-A0A957JZ62-F1
#
_cell.length_a   1.000
_cell.length_b   1.000
_cell.length_c   1.000
_cell.angle_alpha   90.00
_cell.angle_beta   90.00
_cell.angle_gamma   90.00
#
_symmetry.space_group_name_H-M   'P 1'
#
loop_
_entity.id
_entity.type
_entity.pdbx_description
1 polymer ?
#
loop_
_entity_poly.entity_id
_entity_poly.type
_entity_poly.pdbx_seq_one_letter_code
_entity_poly.pdbx_strand_id
1 'polypeptide(L)'
;MAATSAKSHSPDLMMKPTDPIMRVAAWLLLAHGALWLLLLLRWVTFGAVDWDPFGFENALADLPGIAAYLIYGLGMAADLILGLALLRNISWARQGGIIRSVLVIALAAAYWALTREFAGTIVILGIAGMLLVLLTRQTAWAINYPAAFFLVVFFVMPNVIVLLISLSERGPRGTIVYPSFSLEGIGALFNDYARFFSRIGDDFIYLRIFGRSFWLALVNTIVCLIFGYPFAYWIARQPVRWRNILVFLVMIPFWT
;
A
#
# COMPACT_ATOMS: atom_id res chain seq x y z
N MET A 1 -2.70 55.00 51.02
CA MET A 1 -1.75 55.73 50.15
C MET A 1 -0.52 54.85 50.01
N ALA A 2 -0.13 54.29 48.87
CA ALA A 2 -0.38 54.63 47.48
C ALA A 2 -0.52 53.36 46.62
N ALA A 3 -1.18 53.52 45.48
CA ALA A 3 -1.36 52.52 44.46
C ALA A 3 -0.05 52.24 43.69
N THR A 4 0.16 50.99 43.31
CA THR A 4 0.99 50.64 42.13
C THR A 4 0.26 49.61 41.29
N SER A 5 -0.35 50.13 40.23
CA SER A 5 -0.68 49.46 38.99
C SER A 5 0.56 48.78 38.39
N ALA A 6 0.45 47.52 37.96
CA ALA A 6 1.13 47.04 36.75
C ALA A 6 0.68 45.62 36.33
N LYS A 7 0.06 45.59 35.15
CA LYS A 7 0.09 44.53 34.13
C LYS A 7 -0.71 43.24 34.40
N SER A 8 -1.97 43.30 33.96
CA SER A 8 -2.63 42.15 33.35
C SER A 8 -1.73 41.55 32.27
N HIS A 9 -1.15 40.39 32.51
CA HIS A 9 -0.69 39.52 31.43
C HIS A 9 -1.92 39.11 30.62
N SER A 10 -2.19 39.84 29.55
CA SER A 10 -2.88 39.29 28.39
C SER A 10 -2.17 38.00 28.03
N PRO A 11 -2.83 36.82 28.08
CA PRO A 11 -2.23 35.62 27.55
C PRO A 11 -1.90 35.94 26.10
N ASP A 12 -0.61 35.97 25.81
CA ASP A 12 -0.10 36.04 24.46
C ASP A 12 -0.98 35.18 23.58
N LEU A 13 -1.38 35.77 22.47
CA LEU A 13 -1.87 35.10 21.28
C LEU A 13 -0.82 34.08 20.88
N MET A 14 -0.77 32.96 21.61
CA MET A 14 -0.11 31.74 21.22
C MET A 14 -0.86 31.34 19.96
N MET A 15 -0.32 31.77 18.82
CA MET A 15 -0.54 31.20 17.51
C MET A 15 -0.70 29.70 17.72
N LYS A 16 -1.96 29.23 17.71
CA LYS A 16 -2.28 27.82 17.88
C LYS A 16 -1.33 27.07 16.95
N PRO A 17 -0.55 26.09 17.44
CA PRO A 17 0.15 25.20 16.56
C PRO A 17 -0.96 24.50 15.76
N THR A 18 -1.20 24.99 14.54
CA THR A 18 -2.08 24.34 13.59
C THR A 18 -1.56 22.93 13.47
N ASP A 19 -2.40 21.97 13.81
CA ASP A 19 -2.04 20.56 13.92
C ASP A 19 -1.29 20.13 12.65
N PRO A 20 0.00 19.72 12.71
CA PRO A 20 0.82 19.50 11.53
C PRO A 20 0.21 18.43 10.61
N ILE A 21 -0.46 17.45 11.20
CA ILE A 21 -1.21 16.39 10.50
C ILE A 21 -2.33 16.98 9.64
N MET A 22 -3.03 17.99 10.15
CA MET A 22 -4.12 18.64 9.42
C MET A 22 -3.60 19.46 8.24
N ARG A 23 -2.40 20.06 8.37
CA ARG A 23 -1.73 20.71 7.24
C ARG A 23 -1.37 19.71 6.16
N VAL A 24 -0.82 18.56 6.53
CA VAL A 24 -0.50 17.50 5.56
C VAL A 24 -1.77 17.01 4.86
N ALA A 25 -2.85 16.75 5.59
CA ALA A 25 -4.14 16.36 5.01
C ALA A 25 -4.69 17.41 4.04
N ALA A 26 -4.58 18.69 4.40
CA ALA A 26 -5.01 19.79 3.54
C ALA A 26 -4.17 19.88 2.26
N TRP A 27 -2.84 19.78 2.36
CA TRP A 27 -1.96 19.76 1.18
C TRP A 27 -2.21 18.56 0.29
N LEU A 28 -2.48 17.39 0.87
CA LEU A 28 -2.84 16.19 0.12
C LEU A 28 -4.16 16.39 -0.67
N LEU A 29 -5.17 17.01 -0.04
CA LEU A 29 -6.42 17.36 -0.71
C LEU A 29 -6.23 18.38 -1.84
N LEU A 30 -5.39 19.41 -1.62
CA LEU A 30 -5.09 20.39 -2.66
C LEU A 30 -4.33 19.76 -3.84
N ALA A 31 -3.38 18.87 -3.56
CA ALA A 31 -2.68 18.10 -4.58
C ALA A 31 -3.64 17.19 -5.37
N HIS A 32 -4.59 16.55 -4.69
CA HIS A 32 -5.63 15.75 -5.34
C HIS A 32 -6.58 16.62 -6.18
N GLY A 33 -6.92 17.83 -5.72
CA GLY A 33 -7.64 18.82 -6.51
C GLY A 33 -6.88 19.22 -7.79
N ALA A 34 -5.55 19.38 -7.70
CA ALA A 34 -4.71 19.63 -8.87
C ALA A 34 -4.69 18.46 -9.86
N LEU A 35 -4.78 17.21 -9.37
CA LEU A 35 -4.92 16.04 -10.24
C LEU A 35 -6.26 16.05 -11.00
N TRP A 36 -7.38 16.40 -10.35
CA TRP A 36 -8.65 16.59 -11.06
C TRP A 36 -8.59 17.70 -12.11
N LEU A 37 -7.88 18.80 -11.81
CA LEU A 37 -7.65 19.86 -12.78
C LEU A 37 -6.85 19.36 -13.99
N LEU A 38 -5.80 18.56 -13.76
CA LEU A 38 -5.01 17.96 -14.84
C LEU A 38 -5.85 17.00 -15.69
N LEU A 39 -6.70 16.17 -15.07
CA LEU A 39 -7.63 15.28 -15.79
C LEU A 39 -8.65 16.06 -16.60
N LEU A 40 -9.17 17.17 -16.05
CA LEU A 40 -10.05 18.08 -16.79
C LEU A 40 -9.34 18.72 -17.98
N LEU A 41 -8.11 19.21 -17.80
CA LEU A 41 -7.31 19.80 -18.87
C LEU A 41 -7.00 18.78 -19.95
N ARG A 42 -6.63 17.56 -19.54
CA ARG A 42 -6.41 16.44 -20.45
C ARG A 42 -7.68 16.13 -21.24
N TRP A 43 -8.84 16.09 -20.57
CA TRP A 43 -10.14 15.90 -21.23
C TRP A 43 -10.42 16.94 -22.32
N VAL A 44 -10.18 18.21 -22.01
CA VAL A 44 -10.38 19.33 -22.95
C VAL A 44 -9.37 19.30 -24.10
N THR A 45 -8.17 18.79 -23.87
CA THR A 45 -7.08 18.79 -24.86
C THR A 45 -6.96 17.49 -25.66
N PHE A 46 -7.85 16.51 -25.49
CA PHE A 46 -7.81 15.24 -26.24
C PHE A 46 -7.69 15.39 -27.75
N GLY A 47 -8.37 16.38 -28.33
CA GLY A 47 -8.30 16.62 -29.78
C GLY A 47 -7.06 17.42 -30.23
N ALA A 48 -6.31 18.02 -29.30
CA ALA A 48 -5.17 18.89 -29.60
C ALA A 48 -3.82 18.24 -29.27
N VAL A 49 -3.80 17.37 -28.26
CA VAL A 49 -2.64 16.64 -27.79
C VAL A 49 -3.03 15.17 -27.85
N ASP A 50 -2.30 14.39 -28.64
CA ASP A 50 -2.59 12.99 -28.97
C ASP A 50 -2.37 12.08 -27.73
N TRP A 51 -3.27 12.21 -26.76
CA TRP A 51 -3.22 11.49 -25.49
C TRP A 51 -3.73 10.06 -25.66
N ASP A 52 -2.96 9.07 -25.22
CA ASP A 52 -3.46 7.70 -25.09
C ASP A 52 -4.59 7.65 -24.04
N PRO A 53 -5.83 7.27 -24.40
CA PRO A 53 -6.96 7.33 -23.49
C PRO A 53 -6.85 6.27 -22.39
N PHE A 54 -7.09 6.68 -21.15
CA PHE A 54 -7.22 5.73 -20.04
C PHE A 54 -8.51 4.94 -20.18
N GLY A 55 -8.53 3.71 -19.62
CA GLY A 55 -9.73 2.85 -19.65
C GLY A 55 -10.98 3.52 -19.07
N PHE A 56 -10.81 4.46 -18.13
CA PHE A 56 -11.90 5.25 -17.57
C PHE A 56 -12.36 6.39 -18.47
N GLU A 57 -11.46 7.04 -19.22
CA GLU A 57 -11.82 8.10 -20.17
C GLU A 57 -12.64 7.52 -21.31
N ASN A 58 -12.34 6.29 -21.73
CA ASN A 58 -13.18 5.53 -22.66
C ASN A 58 -14.60 5.31 -22.10
N ALA A 59 -14.72 4.92 -20.82
CA ALA A 59 -16.03 4.76 -20.20
C ALA A 59 -16.80 6.09 -20.03
N LEU A 60 -16.09 7.22 -19.88
CA LEU A 60 -16.71 8.55 -19.86
C LEU A 60 -17.12 9.03 -21.25
N ALA A 61 -16.46 8.57 -22.31
CA ALA A 61 -16.80 8.94 -23.69
C ALA A 61 -18.20 8.46 -24.09
N ASP A 62 -18.68 7.36 -23.49
CA ASP A 62 -20.03 6.83 -23.71
C ASP A 62 -21.12 7.64 -22.97
N LEU A 63 -20.75 8.52 -22.05
CA LEU A 63 -21.66 9.36 -21.30
C LEU A 63 -21.93 10.69 -22.04
N PRO A 64 -23.01 11.42 -21.69
CA PRO A 64 -23.24 12.76 -22.23
C PRO A 64 -22.01 13.63 -22.05
N GLY A 65 -21.63 14.40 -23.07
CA GLY A 65 -20.34 15.14 -23.07
C GLY A 65 -20.11 16.06 -21.87
N ILE A 66 -21.18 16.50 -21.18
CA ILE A 66 -21.10 17.30 -19.95
C ILE A 66 -20.67 16.50 -18.70
N ALA A 67 -20.82 15.18 -18.71
CA ALA A 67 -20.58 14.32 -17.56
C ALA A 67 -19.12 14.37 -17.09
N ALA A 68 -18.15 14.38 -18.02
CA ALA A 68 -16.74 14.50 -17.68
C ALA A 68 -16.41 15.83 -17.00
N TYR A 69 -16.94 16.94 -17.51
CA TYR A 69 -16.77 18.26 -16.90
C TYR A 69 -17.37 18.32 -15.49
N LEU A 70 -18.53 17.71 -15.28
CA LEU A 70 -19.16 17.63 -13.96
C LEU A 70 -18.35 16.77 -13.00
N ILE A 71 -17.90 15.59 -13.42
CA ILE A 71 -17.15 14.66 -12.55
C ILE A 71 -15.81 15.30 -12.15
N TYR A 72 -15.02 15.76 -13.11
CA TYR A 72 -13.71 16.37 -12.84
C TYR A 72 -13.84 17.72 -12.14
N GLY A 73 -14.75 18.57 -12.61
CA GLY A 73 -14.96 19.91 -12.06
C GLY A 73 -15.49 19.89 -10.62
N LEU A 74 -16.50 19.05 -10.34
CA LEU A 74 -17.03 18.91 -8.98
C LEU A 74 -16.01 18.23 -8.05
N GLY A 75 -15.28 17.22 -8.54
CA GLY A 75 -14.18 16.59 -7.80
C GLY A 75 -13.10 17.59 -7.39
N MET A 76 -12.63 18.39 -8.35
CA MET A 76 -11.67 19.48 -8.11
C MET A 76 -12.20 20.50 -7.11
N ALA A 77 -13.42 21.00 -7.31
CA ALA A 77 -14.01 22.03 -6.46
C ALA A 77 -14.16 21.53 -5.02
N ALA A 78 -14.66 20.30 -4.83
CA ALA A 78 -14.79 19.70 -3.51
C ALA A 78 -13.45 19.59 -2.78
N ASP A 79 -12.41 19.12 -3.47
CA ASP A 79 -11.09 18.91 -2.87
C ASP A 79 -10.37 20.24 -2.56
N LEU A 80 -10.54 21.26 -3.41
CA LEU A 80 -10.05 22.63 -3.16
C LEU A 80 -10.78 23.29 -1.99
N ILE A 81 -12.11 23.21 -1.95
CA ILE A 81 -12.92 23.78 -0.86
C ILE A 81 -12.55 23.14 0.47
N LEU A 82 -12.48 21.81 0.52
CA LEU A 82 -12.10 21.08 1.73
C LEU A 82 -10.66 21.35 2.14
N GLY A 83 -9.72 21.33 1.19
CA GLY A 83 -8.31 21.64 1.46
C GLY A 83 -8.11 23.04 2.04
N LEU A 84 -8.71 24.06 1.42
CA LEU A 84 -8.65 25.44 1.92
C LEU A 84 -9.38 25.60 3.27
N ALA A 85 -10.52 24.93 3.45
CA ALA A 85 -11.26 24.96 4.71
C ALA A 85 -10.47 24.31 5.87
N LEU A 86 -9.70 23.24 5.59
CA LEU A 86 -8.79 22.62 6.57
C LEU A 86 -7.62 23.55 6.93
N LEU A 87 -7.03 24.25 5.95
CA LEU A 87 -5.97 25.25 6.22
C LEU A 87 -6.48 26.41 7.08
N ARG A 88 -7.75 26.80 6.90
CA ARG A 88 -8.43 27.83 7.69
C ARG A 88 -8.98 27.32 9.03
N ASN A 89 -8.76 26.05 9.37
CA ASN A 89 -9.20 25.41 10.60
C ASN A 89 -10.72 25.50 10.84
N ILE A 90 -11.50 25.33 9.77
CA ILE A 90 -12.97 25.37 9.82
C ILE A 90 -13.51 24.04 10.39
N SER A 91 -14.50 24.11 11.29
CA SER A 91 -15.00 22.97 12.07
C SER A 91 -15.58 21.83 11.22
N TRP A 92 -16.32 22.14 10.16
CA TRP A 92 -16.94 21.15 9.27
C TRP A 92 -15.97 20.50 8.29
N ALA A 93 -14.81 21.13 8.03
CA ALA A 93 -13.86 20.69 7.01
C ALA A 93 -13.34 19.27 7.27
N ARG A 94 -13.16 18.91 8.55
CA ARG A 94 -12.72 17.56 8.95
C ARG A 94 -13.75 16.49 8.61
N GLN A 95 -15.00 16.71 9.01
CA GLN A 95 -16.08 15.76 8.72
C GLN A 95 -16.32 15.65 7.21
N GLY A 96 -16.28 16.78 6.49
CA GLY A 96 -16.35 16.79 5.03
C GLY A 96 -15.21 16.00 4.38
N GLY A 97 -13.98 16.15 4.86
CA GLY A 97 -12.82 15.38 4.35
C GLY A 97 -12.94 13.87 4.61
N ILE A 98 -13.46 13.46 5.78
CA ILE A 98 -13.69 12.04 6.08
C ILE A 98 -14.75 11.47 5.14
N ILE A 99 -15.89 12.15 5.00
CA ILE A 99 -16.96 11.74 4.08
C ILE A 99 -16.42 11.63 2.66
N ARG A 100 -15.67 12.64 2.20
CA ARG A 100 -15.03 12.64 0.88
C ARG A 100 -14.09 11.44 0.72
N SER A 101 -13.23 11.15 1.69
CA SER A 101 -12.29 10.02 1.63
C SER A 101 -13.00 8.68 1.53
N VAL A 102 -14.05 8.46 2.34
CA VAL A 102 -14.88 7.25 2.29
C VAL A 102 -15.59 7.12 0.95
N LEU A 103 -16.15 8.22 0.43
CA LEU A 103 -16.78 8.24 -0.89
C LEU A 103 -15.77 7.91 -2.01
N VAL A 104 -14.55 8.46 -1.96
CA VAL A 104 -13.51 8.15 -2.95
C VAL A 104 -13.10 6.67 -2.89
N ILE A 105 -12.98 6.10 -1.69
CA ILE A 105 -12.70 4.66 -1.52
C ILE A 105 -13.83 3.81 -2.13
N ALA A 106 -15.09 4.16 -1.89
CA ALA A 106 -16.23 3.47 -2.48
C ALA A 106 -16.26 3.60 -4.02
N LEU A 107 -15.97 4.80 -4.54
CA LEU A 107 -15.86 5.06 -5.97
C LEU A 107 -14.67 4.30 -6.59
N ALA A 108 -13.56 4.14 -5.89
CA ALA A 108 -12.43 3.34 -6.36
C ALA A 108 -12.80 1.85 -6.50
N ALA A 109 -13.61 1.31 -5.59
CA ALA A 109 -14.13 -0.05 -5.72
C ALA A 109 -15.08 -0.21 -6.92
N ALA A 110 -15.96 0.77 -7.14
CA ALA A 110 -16.83 0.80 -8.33
C ALA A 110 -16.02 0.95 -9.63
N TYR A 111 -14.99 1.79 -9.60
CA TYR A 111 -14.05 1.98 -10.70
C TYR A 111 -13.39 0.66 -11.10
N TRP A 112 -12.80 -0.05 -10.14
CA TRP A 112 -12.21 -1.36 -10.39
C TRP A 112 -13.21 -2.37 -10.95
N ALA A 113 -14.46 -2.37 -10.47
CA ALA A 113 -15.48 -3.28 -10.96
C ALA A 113 -15.84 -3.04 -12.44
N LEU A 114 -15.81 -1.78 -12.89
CA LEU A 114 -16.14 -1.37 -14.25
C LEU A 114 -14.96 -1.53 -15.22
N THR A 115 -13.78 -1.02 -14.86
CA THR A 115 -12.64 -0.93 -15.78
C THR A 115 -11.67 -2.09 -15.66
N ARG A 116 -11.74 -2.85 -14.54
CA ARG A 116 -10.75 -3.87 -14.16
C ARG A 116 -9.31 -3.35 -14.14
N GLU A 117 -9.14 -2.03 -14.04
CA GLU A 117 -7.85 -1.36 -14.09
C GLU A 117 -7.25 -1.31 -12.67
N PHE A 118 -6.18 -2.07 -12.49
CA PHE A 118 -5.61 -2.35 -11.16
C PHE A 118 -4.75 -1.20 -10.62
N ALA A 119 -3.89 -0.62 -11.47
CA ALA A 119 -2.90 0.35 -11.04
C ALA A 119 -3.55 1.66 -10.56
N GLY A 120 -4.46 2.23 -11.35
CA GLY A 120 -5.19 3.44 -10.96
C GLY A 120 -6.03 3.24 -9.69
N THR A 121 -6.69 2.09 -9.55
CA THR A 121 -7.47 1.75 -8.35
C THR A 121 -6.59 1.80 -7.09
N ILE A 122 -5.41 1.19 -7.13
CA ILE A 122 -4.48 1.16 -5.98
C ILE A 122 -4.01 2.56 -5.63
N VAL A 123 -3.64 3.37 -6.62
CA VAL A 123 -3.19 4.75 -6.38
C VAL A 123 -4.28 5.57 -5.70
N ILE A 124 -5.53 5.48 -6.20
CA ILE A 124 -6.68 6.18 -5.60
C ILE A 124 -6.93 5.70 -4.17
N LEU A 125 -6.90 4.38 -3.94
CA LEU A 125 -7.10 3.78 -2.61
C LEU A 125 -6.01 4.19 -1.62
N GLY A 126 -4.76 4.27 -2.08
CA GLY A 126 -3.61 4.70 -1.28
C GLY A 126 -3.71 6.16 -0.83
N ILE A 127 -4.05 7.06 -1.76
CA ILE A 127 -4.20 8.49 -1.47
C ILE A 127 -5.42 8.72 -0.56
N ALA A 128 -6.57 8.13 -0.90
CA ALA A 128 -7.81 8.30 -0.13
C ALA A 128 -7.73 7.65 1.26
N GLY A 129 -7.07 6.50 1.38
CA GLY A 129 -6.82 5.85 2.65
C GLY A 129 -5.85 6.65 3.53
N MET A 130 -4.78 7.22 2.95
CA MET A 130 -3.88 8.12 3.67
C MET A 130 -4.64 9.33 4.20
N LEU A 131 -5.48 9.95 3.37
CA LEU A 131 -6.30 11.09 3.77
C LEU A 131 -7.24 10.73 4.93
N LEU A 132 -7.91 9.58 4.85
CA LEU A 132 -8.80 9.10 5.90
C LEU A 132 -8.06 8.95 7.24
N VAL A 133 -6.89 8.32 7.23
CA VAL A 133 -6.08 8.10 8.44
C VAL A 133 -5.54 9.41 9.03
N LEU A 134 -5.13 10.36 8.19
CA LEU A 134 -4.73 11.68 8.66
C LEU A 134 -5.90 12.41 9.34
N LEU A 135 -7.12 12.28 8.81
CA LEU A 135 -8.31 12.96 9.33
C LEU A 135 -8.91 12.31 10.58
N THR A 136 -8.64 11.02 10.87
CA THR A 136 -9.07 10.34 12.10
C THR A 136 -8.23 10.70 13.34
N ARG A 137 -7.16 11.49 13.19
CA ARG A 137 -6.24 11.95 14.25
C ARG A 137 -5.55 10.82 15.02
N GLN A 138 -5.49 9.61 14.47
CA GLN A 138 -4.75 8.51 15.08
C GLN A 138 -3.29 8.53 14.58
N THR A 139 -2.42 9.21 15.33
CA THR A 139 -1.01 9.41 15.00
C THR A 139 -0.26 8.12 14.67
N ALA A 140 -0.51 7.05 15.45
CA ALA A 140 0.12 5.75 15.23
C ALA A 140 -0.18 5.17 13.83
N TRP A 141 -1.44 5.26 13.40
CA TRP A 141 -1.84 4.75 12.08
C TRP A 141 -1.33 5.64 10.95
N ALA A 142 -1.30 6.97 11.13
CA ALA A 142 -0.84 7.90 10.09
C ALA A 142 0.64 7.68 9.73
N ILE A 143 1.48 7.38 10.71
CA ILE A 143 2.91 7.11 10.50
C ILE A 143 3.10 5.72 9.87
N ASN A 144 2.32 4.72 10.30
CA ASN A 144 2.45 3.36 9.82
C ASN A 144 1.80 3.13 8.45
N TYR A 145 0.87 4.00 8.02
CA TYR A 145 0.07 3.79 6.82
C TYR A 145 0.89 3.57 5.54
N PRO A 146 1.92 4.39 5.19
CA PRO A 146 2.65 4.20 3.95
C PRO A 146 3.35 2.82 3.88
N ALA A 147 3.96 2.39 4.98
CA ALA A 147 4.60 1.09 5.07
C ALA A 147 3.58 -0.05 5.03
N ALA A 148 2.48 0.07 5.80
CA ALA A 148 1.41 -0.92 5.82
C ALA A 148 0.73 -1.08 4.45
N PHE A 149 0.42 0.03 3.78
CA PHE A 149 -0.16 0.05 2.44
C PHE A 149 0.77 -0.63 1.43
N PHE A 150 2.07 -0.28 1.45
CA PHE A 150 3.07 -0.91 0.58
C PHE A 150 3.14 -2.43 0.80
N LEU A 151 3.22 -2.87 2.06
CA LEU A 151 3.26 -4.31 2.38
C LEU A 151 1.97 -5.01 1.97
N VAL A 152 0.80 -4.39 2.16
CA VAL A 152 -0.47 -4.98 1.73
C VAL A 152 -0.50 -5.17 0.21
N VAL A 153 -0.10 -4.16 -0.56
CA VAL A 153 -0.17 -4.18 -2.03
C VAL A 153 0.89 -5.07 -2.65
N PHE A 154 2.14 -4.99 -2.19
CA PHE A 154 3.28 -5.63 -2.85
C PHE A 154 3.75 -6.92 -2.19
N PHE A 155 3.27 -7.22 -0.98
CA PHE A 155 3.61 -8.46 -0.28
C PHE A 155 2.38 -9.31 0.00
N VAL A 156 1.39 -8.80 0.74
CA VAL A 156 0.21 -9.59 1.13
C VAL A 156 -0.62 -9.97 -0.08
N MET A 157 -0.94 -9.01 -0.95
CA MET A 157 -1.80 -9.27 -2.10
C MET A 157 -1.21 -10.31 -3.07
N PRO A 158 0.08 -10.27 -3.48
CA PRO A 158 0.69 -11.36 -4.26
C PRO A 158 0.64 -12.72 -3.56
N ASN A 159 0.86 -12.77 -2.24
CA ASN A 159 0.74 -14.01 -1.49
C ASN A 159 -0.70 -14.54 -1.45
N VAL A 160 -1.69 -13.66 -1.34
CA VAL A 160 -3.12 -14.03 -1.45
C VAL A 160 -3.43 -14.58 -2.84
N ILE A 161 -2.88 -13.98 -3.90
CA ILE A 161 -3.03 -14.51 -5.27
C ILE A 161 -2.44 -15.92 -5.38
N VAL A 162 -1.22 -16.13 -4.88
CA VAL A 162 -0.58 -17.47 -4.87
C VAL A 162 -1.40 -18.47 -4.06
N LEU A 163 -1.94 -18.04 -2.91
CA LEU A 163 -2.80 -18.88 -2.07
C LEU A 163 -4.09 -19.28 -2.82
N LEU A 164 -4.77 -18.33 -3.47
CA LEU A 164 -5.99 -18.60 -4.25
C LEU A 164 -5.71 -19.52 -5.44
N ILE A 165 -4.58 -19.34 -6.13
CA ILE A 165 -4.16 -20.22 -7.23
C ILE A 165 -3.81 -21.61 -6.70
N SER A 166 -3.17 -21.72 -5.53
CA SER A 166 -2.84 -22.99 -4.90
C SER A 166 -4.07 -23.82 -4.48
N LEU A 167 -5.24 -23.18 -4.37
CA LEU A 167 -6.53 -23.83 -4.11
C LEU A 167 -7.33 -24.10 -5.40
N SER A 168 -6.83 -23.64 -6.54
CA SER A 168 -7.48 -23.79 -7.85
C SER A 168 -7.11 -25.11 -8.51
N GLU A 169 -7.99 -25.65 -9.34
CA GLU A 169 -7.69 -26.85 -10.13
C GLU A 169 -7.13 -26.50 -11.51
N ARG A 170 -6.27 -27.39 -12.03
CA ARG A 170 -5.75 -27.28 -13.40
C ARG A 170 -6.74 -27.90 -14.37
N GLY A 171 -7.33 -27.07 -15.24
CA GLY A 171 -8.20 -27.53 -16.31
C GLY A 171 -7.44 -28.34 -17.38
N PRO A 172 -8.15 -29.11 -18.22
CA PRO A 172 -7.54 -30.00 -19.22
C PRO A 172 -6.63 -29.29 -20.24
N ARG A 173 -6.84 -27.98 -20.46
CA ARG A 173 -6.05 -27.13 -21.38
C ARG A 173 -5.04 -26.23 -20.67
N GLY A 174 -4.73 -26.50 -19.40
CA GLY A 174 -3.84 -25.67 -18.59
C GLY A 174 -4.48 -24.35 -18.11
N THR A 175 -5.79 -24.18 -18.30
CA THR A 175 -6.55 -23.05 -17.74
C THR A 175 -6.71 -23.22 -16.23
N ILE A 176 -6.65 -22.11 -15.49
CA ILE A 176 -6.93 -22.09 -14.05
C ILE A 176 -8.45 -22.16 -13.88
N VAL A 177 -8.95 -23.22 -13.25
CA VAL A 177 -10.35 -23.33 -12.83
C VAL A 177 -10.43 -22.82 -11.40
N TYR A 178 -11.02 -21.64 -11.22
CA TYR A 178 -11.15 -21.02 -9.91
C TYR A 178 -12.02 -21.87 -8.98
N PRO A 179 -11.68 -21.90 -7.68
CA PRO A 179 -12.40 -22.70 -6.71
C PRO A 179 -13.87 -22.27 -6.60
N SER A 180 -14.79 -23.24 -6.62
CA SER A 180 -16.17 -23.03 -6.22
C SER A 180 -16.29 -23.21 -4.70
N PHE A 181 -16.71 -22.16 -4.00
CA PHE A 181 -16.95 -22.18 -2.55
C PHE A 181 -18.31 -22.84 -2.21
N SER A 182 -18.58 -24.03 -2.74
CA SER A 182 -19.78 -24.82 -2.41
C SER A 182 -19.46 -25.88 -1.34
N LEU A 183 -20.45 -26.28 -0.52
CA LEU A 183 -20.24 -27.32 0.51
C LEU A 183 -19.74 -28.65 -0.08
N GLU A 184 -20.11 -28.96 -1.32
CA GLU A 184 -19.66 -30.17 -2.04
C GLU A 184 -18.24 -30.03 -2.62
N GLY A 185 -17.79 -28.80 -2.92
CA GLY A 185 -16.49 -28.51 -3.54
C GLY A 185 -15.32 -28.29 -2.57
N ILE A 186 -15.58 -28.16 -1.27
CA ILE A 186 -14.53 -27.89 -0.26
C ILE A 186 -13.45 -28.98 -0.24
N GLY A 187 -13.81 -30.24 -0.49
CA GLY A 187 -12.85 -31.35 -0.56
C GLY A 187 -11.87 -31.22 -1.74
N ALA A 188 -12.32 -30.64 -2.85
CA ALA A 188 -11.52 -30.47 -4.06
C ALA A 188 -10.41 -29.41 -3.90
N LEU A 189 -10.64 -28.40 -3.05
CA LEU A 189 -9.66 -27.33 -2.73
C LEU A 189 -8.29 -27.88 -2.28
N PHE A 190 -8.29 -29.03 -1.61
CA PHE A 190 -7.09 -29.63 -1.02
C PHE A 190 -6.53 -30.80 -1.83
N ASN A 191 -7.05 -31.08 -3.03
CA ASN A 191 -6.63 -32.22 -3.84
C ASN A 191 -5.14 -32.12 -4.25
N ASP A 192 -4.69 -30.92 -4.65
CA ASP A 192 -3.27 -30.69 -4.97
C ASP A 192 -2.35 -30.82 -3.75
N TYR A 193 -2.86 -30.55 -2.55
CA TYR A 193 -2.13 -30.81 -1.31
C TYR A 193 -2.08 -32.31 -0.98
N ALA A 194 -3.15 -33.07 -1.26
CA ALA A 194 -3.15 -34.52 -1.10
C ALA A 194 -2.15 -35.21 -2.04
N ARG A 195 -1.92 -34.66 -3.25
CA ARG A 195 -0.88 -35.13 -4.18
C ARG A 195 0.54 -35.04 -3.60
N PHE A 196 0.79 -34.18 -2.61
CA PHE A 196 2.07 -34.15 -1.92
C PHE A 196 2.40 -35.49 -1.24
N PHE A 197 1.37 -36.20 -0.77
CA PHE A 197 1.48 -37.50 -0.12
C PHE A 197 1.23 -38.67 -1.07
N SER A 198 0.99 -38.43 -2.37
CA SER A 198 0.75 -39.52 -3.31
C SER A 198 2.06 -40.19 -3.74
N ARG A 199 1.94 -41.46 -4.14
CA ARG A 199 3.04 -42.19 -4.77
C ARG A 199 3.02 -41.95 -6.27
N ILE A 200 4.19 -41.75 -6.84
CA ILE A 200 4.41 -41.72 -8.30
C ILE A 200 5.29 -42.92 -8.62
N GLY A 201 4.68 -43.96 -9.18
CA GLY A 201 5.28 -45.30 -9.20
C GLY A 201 5.33 -45.89 -7.79
N ASP A 202 6.50 -46.36 -7.37
CA ASP A 202 6.73 -46.92 -6.04
C ASP A 202 7.25 -45.89 -5.02
N ASP A 203 7.57 -44.67 -5.46
CA ASP A 203 8.25 -43.65 -4.66
C ASP A 203 7.35 -42.47 -4.26
N PHE A 204 7.52 -41.97 -3.03
CA PHE A 204 6.96 -40.70 -2.58
C PHE A 204 7.88 -39.54 -2.98
N ILE A 205 7.87 -39.18 -4.26
CA ILE A 205 8.87 -38.26 -4.83
C ILE A 205 8.86 -36.88 -4.14
N TYR A 206 7.68 -36.29 -3.91
CA TYR A 206 7.55 -34.99 -3.26
C TYR A 206 8.02 -35.00 -1.81
N LEU A 207 7.65 -36.04 -1.07
CA LEU A 207 8.06 -36.22 0.33
C LEU A 207 9.58 -36.43 0.45
N ARG A 208 10.18 -37.19 -0.47
CA ARG A 208 11.62 -37.41 -0.54
C ARG A 208 12.39 -36.12 -0.86
N ILE A 209 11.91 -35.34 -1.83
CA ILE A 209 12.52 -34.05 -2.18
C ILE A 209 12.43 -33.09 -0.99
N PHE A 210 11.26 -32.99 -0.35
CA PHE A 210 11.06 -32.18 0.84
C PHE A 210 12.01 -32.57 1.98
N GLY A 211 12.11 -33.87 2.29
CA GLY A 211 13.01 -34.38 3.32
C GLY A 211 14.48 -34.11 3.00
N ARG A 212 14.88 -34.22 1.72
CA ARG A 212 16.24 -33.88 1.27
C ARG A 212 16.53 -32.39 1.45
N SER A 213 15.62 -31.51 1.05
CA SER A 213 15.78 -30.06 1.23
C SER A 213 15.86 -29.67 2.70
N PHE A 214 15.02 -30.29 3.54
CA PHE A 214 15.04 -30.08 4.99
C PHE A 214 16.38 -30.54 5.60
N TRP A 215 16.85 -31.74 5.24
CA TRP A 215 18.14 -32.26 5.71
C TRP A 215 19.30 -31.36 5.28
N LEU A 216 19.33 -30.92 4.02
CA LEU A 216 20.34 -29.99 3.52
C LEU A 216 20.31 -28.66 4.27
N ALA A 217 19.13 -28.07 4.48
CA ALA A 217 19.00 -26.82 5.22
C ALA A 217 19.49 -26.95 6.68
N LEU A 218 19.15 -28.06 7.35
CA LEU A 218 19.56 -28.34 8.71
C LEU A 218 21.08 -28.52 8.82
N VAL A 219 21.66 -29.38 7.98
CA VAL A 219 23.12 -29.60 7.95
C VAL A 219 23.85 -28.29 7.66
N ASN A 220 23.38 -27.52 6.67
CA ASN A 220 24.01 -26.26 6.31
C ASN A 220 23.93 -25.23 7.45
N THR A 221 22.79 -25.16 8.16
CA THR A 221 22.63 -24.30 9.33
C THR A 221 23.62 -24.68 10.44
N ILE A 222 23.75 -25.98 10.75
CA ILE A 222 24.68 -26.46 11.77
C ILE A 222 26.13 -26.15 11.37
N VAL A 223 26.52 -26.44 10.13
CA VAL A 223 27.86 -26.13 9.61
C VAL A 223 28.15 -24.63 9.70
N CYS A 224 27.21 -23.78 9.26
CA CYS A 224 27.33 -22.32 9.38
C CYS A 224 27.50 -21.86 10.84
N LEU A 225 26.82 -22.48 11.80
CA LEU A 225 26.99 -22.16 13.22
C LEU A 225 28.35 -22.64 13.74
N ILE A 226 28.76 -23.87 13.43
CA ILE A 226 30.02 -24.47 13.88
C ILE A 226 31.23 -23.67 13.38
N PHE A 227 31.21 -23.18 12.14
CA PHE A 227 32.33 -22.42 11.59
C PHE A 227 32.16 -20.91 11.76
N GLY A 228 30.96 -20.38 11.51
CA GLY A 228 30.68 -18.95 11.55
C GLY A 228 30.73 -18.37 12.96
N TYR A 229 30.24 -19.08 13.98
CA TYR A 229 30.24 -18.56 15.35
C TYR A 229 31.65 -18.44 15.94
N PRO A 230 32.53 -19.45 15.90
CA PRO A 230 33.90 -19.31 16.40
C PRO A 230 34.69 -18.26 15.62
N PHE A 231 34.49 -18.17 14.30
CA PHE A 231 35.15 -17.16 13.47
C PHE A 231 34.71 -15.73 13.85
N ALA A 232 33.40 -15.49 14.00
CA ALA A 232 32.89 -14.20 14.44
C ALA A 232 33.39 -13.85 15.85
N TYR A 233 33.46 -14.83 16.75
CA TYR A 233 33.99 -14.67 18.10
C TYR A 233 35.48 -14.29 18.09
N TRP A 234 36.28 -14.92 17.22
CA TRP A 234 37.69 -14.57 17.05
C TRP A 234 37.86 -13.13 16.57
N ILE A 235 37.07 -12.69 15.57
CA ILE A 235 37.08 -11.30 15.08
C ILE A 235 36.71 -10.32 16.21
N ALA A 236 35.69 -10.65 17.02
CA ALA A 236 35.23 -9.80 18.11
C ALA A 236 36.30 -9.54 19.18
N ARG A 237 37.25 -10.46 19.35
CA ARG A 237 38.38 -10.36 20.29
C ARG A 237 39.62 -9.65 19.75
N GLN A 238 39.64 -9.28 18.46
CA GLN A 238 40.79 -8.58 17.87
C GLN A 238 40.84 -7.10 18.28
N PRO A 239 42.03 -6.46 18.25
CA PRO A 239 42.16 -5.02 18.42
C PRO A 239 41.31 -4.25 17.41
N VAL A 240 40.77 -3.09 17.81
CA VAL A 240 39.77 -2.31 17.04
C VAL A 240 40.18 -2.08 15.58
N ARG A 241 41.46 -1.81 15.31
CA ARG A 241 41.99 -1.61 13.95
C ARG A 241 41.81 -2.86 13.07
N TRP A 242 42.17 -4.03 13.58
CA TRP A 242 42.07 -5.30 12.86
C TRP A 242 40.63 -5.80 12.77
N ARG A 243 39.83 -5.61 13.82
CA ARG A 243 38.41 -5.98 13.82
C ARG A 243 37.66 -5.33 12.66
N ASN A 244 37.84 -4.03 12.44
CA ASN A 244 37.15 -3.31 11.36
C ASN A 244 37.58 -3.80 9.98
N ILE A 245 38.88 -4.08 9.77
CA ILE A 245 39.40 -4.62 8.50
C ILE A 245 38.85 -6.02 8.25
N LEU A 246 38.81 -6.88 9.26
CA LEU A 246 38.31 -8.25 9.15
C LEU A 246 36.81 -8.29 8.84
N VAL A 247 36.00 -7.48 9.52
CA VAL A 247 34.56 -7.34 9.21
C VAL A 247 34.36 -6.84 7.78
N PHE A 248 35.14 -5.82 7.36
CA PHE A 248 35.08 -5.31 6.00
C PHE A 248 35.42 -6.40 4.97
N LEU A 249 36.50 -7.17 5.16
CA LEU A 249 36.91 -8.24 4.26
C LEU A 249 35.83 -9.34 4.10
N VAL A 250 35.10 -9.66 5.17
CA VAL A 250 33.94 -10.58 5.12
C VAL A 250 32.78 -9.98 4.32
N MET A 251 32.63 -8.66 4.33
CA MET A 251 31.57 -7.96 3.60
C MET A 251 31.86 -7.81 2.09
N ILE A 252 33.13 -7.68 1.68
CA ILE A 252 33.54 -7.49 0.27
C ILE A 252 32.88 -8.47 -0.71
N PRO A 253 32.87 -9.80 -0.50
CA PRO A 253 32.26 -10.72 -1.46
C PRO A 253 30.74 -10.57 -1.61
N PHE A 254 30.06 -9.85 -0.69
CA PHE A 254 28.66 -9.50 -0.86
C PHE A 254 28.46 -8.24 -1.72
N TRP A 255 29.53 -7.52 -2.06
CA TRP A 255 29.50 -6.23 -2.77
C TRP A 255 29.91 -6.33 -4.24
N THR A 256 30.24 -7.54 -4.73
CA THR A 256 30.35 -7.85 -6.16
C THR A 256 29.03 -8.38 -6.67
#